data_AF-A0A9D6QKI7-F1
#
_entry.id   AF-A0A9D6QKI7-F1
#
_cell.length_a   1.000
_cell.length_b   1.000
_cell.length_c   1.000
_cell.angle_alpha   90.00
_cell.angle_beta   90.00
_cell.angle_gamma   90.00
#
_symmetry.space_group_name_H-M   'P 1'
#
loop_
_entity.id
_entity.type
_entity.pdbx_description
1 polymer ?
#
loop_
_entity_poly.entity_id
_entity_poly.type
_entity_poly.pdbx_seq_one_letter_code
_entity_poly.pdbx_strand_id
1 'polypeptide(L)'
;VANFALSLEQPTTLLNYAITRKIYGFPADYWDTYPAKISAITADDVQRCAQKYINPDTIQVVAVGEAAKIKAMLEKFGTVEVYDIEGKPAALKPAATP
;
A
#
# COMPACT_ATOMS: atom_id res chain seq x y z
N VAL A 1 -2.12 16.44 8.18
CA VAL A 1 -0.96 17.25 8.67
C VAL A 1 -0.72 17.16 10.18
N ALA A 2 -1.77 17.04 11.02
CA ALA A 2 -1.63 16.99 12.49
C ALA A 2 -0.75 15.83 13.02
N ASN A 3 -0.79 14.65 12.39
CA ASN A 3 -0.02 13.48 12.84
C ASN A 3 1.50 13.63 12.66
N PHE A 4 1.96 14.47 11.72
CA PHE A 4 3.40 14.66 11.48
C PHE A 4 4.05 15.49 12.59
N ALA A 5 3.41 16.59 13.00
CA ALA A 5 3.91 17.44 14.07
C ALA A 5 3.99 16.70 15.41
N LEU A 6 2.96 15.91 15.74
CA LEU A 6 2.92 15.11 16.97
C LEU A 6 3.98 14.00 16.99
N SER A 7 4.33 13.46 15.82
CA SER A 7 5.33 12.40 15.68
C SER A 7 6.76 12.89 15.98
N LEU A 8 7.04 14.19 15.82
CA LEU A 8 8.36 14.79 16.05
C LEU A 8 8.73 14.94 17.54
N GLU A 9 7.78 14.78 18.46
CA GLU A 9 8.03 14.85 19.90
C GLU A 9 8.72 13.59 20.46
N GLN A 10 8.67 12.48 19.71
CA GLN A 10 9.31 11.23 20.09
C GLN A 10 10.77 11.19 19.58
N PRO A 11 11.78 11.05 20.45
CA PRO A 11 13.20 11.05 20.06
C PRO A 11 13.56 9.95 19.05
N THR A 12 12.87 8.81 19.13
CA THR A 12 13.02 7.68 18.20
C THR A 12 12.56 8.02 16.78
N THR A 13 11.50 8.82 16.62
CA THR A 13 11.05 9.30 15.31
C THR A 13 12.06 10.24 14.68
N LEU A 14 12.61 11.18 15.45
CA LEU A 14 13.63 12.11 14.96
C LEU A 14 14.88 11.39 14.46
N LEU A 15 15.32 10.36 15.19
CA LEU A 15 16.45 9.52 14.77
C LEU A 15 16.14 8.79 13.45
N ASN A 16 14.96 8.19 13.33
CA ASN A 16 14.53 7.50 12.11
C ASN A 16 14.43 8.46 10.90
N TYR A 17 13.98 9.69 11.10
CA TYR A 17 13.96 10.73 10.06
C TYR A 17 15.36 11.17 9.64
N ALA A 18 16.32 11.25 10.57
CA ALA A 18 17.71 11.54 10.25
C ALA A 18 18.37 10.38 9.48
N ILE A 19 18.10 9.13 9.87
CA ILE A 19 18.56 7.92 9.18
C ILE A 19 17.99 7.87 7.75
N THR A 20 16.67 8.03 7.61
CA THR A 20 15.97 8.04 6.31
C THR A 20 16.54 9.12 5.40
N ARG A 21 16.71 10.35 5.90
CA ARG A 21 17.32 11.45 5.14
C ARG A 21 18.71 11.06 4.62
N LYS A 22 19.54 10.43 5.45
CA LYS A 22 20.90 10.02 5.07
C LYS A 22 20.91 8.88 4.05
N ILE A 23 20.03 7.89 4.21
CA ILE A 23 19.92 6.74 3.30
C ILE A 23 19.47 7.18 1.91
N TYR A 24 18.44 8.01 1.84
CA TYR A 24 17.85 8.46 0.57
C TYR A 24 18.45 9.75 0.03
N GLY A 25 19.48 10.30 0.69
CA GLY A 25 20.18 11.51 0.26
C GLY A 25 19.28 12.76 0.23
N PHE A 26 18.27 12.84 1.11
CA PHE A 26 17.36 13.97 1.14
C PHE A 26 18.02 15.25 1.67
N PRO A 27 17.53 16.43 1.25
CA PRO A 27 17.98 17.72 1.77
C PRO A 27 17.85 17.83 3.30
N ALA A 28 18.69 18.66 3.92
CA ALA A 28 18.68 18.88 5.37
C ALA A 28 17.33 19.41 5.88
N ASP A 29 16.68 20.26 5.08
CA ASP A 29 15.39 20.95 5.29
C ASP A 29 14.18 20.14 4.78
N TYR A 30 14.39 18.87 4.40
CA TYR A 30 13.33 18.05 3.81
C TYR A 30 12.12 17.93 4.72
N TRP A 31 12.34 17.67 6.01
CA TRP A 31 11.28 17.50 7.00
C TRP A 31 10.63 18.83 7.43
N ASP A 32 11.37 19.94 7.35
CA ASP A 32 10.87 21.29 7.63
C ASP A 32 9.94 21.78 6.52
N THR A 33 10.29 21.49 5.27
CA THR A 33 9.49 21.86 4.08
C THR A 33 8.38 20.86 3.77
N TYR A 34 8.39 19.68 4.41
CA TYR A 34 7.43 18.60 4.15
C TYR A 34 5.96 19.03 4.33
N PRO A 35 5.55 19.71 5.41
CA PRO A 35 4.15 20.14 5.56
C PRO A 35 3.69 21.09 4.47
N ALA A 36 4.55 22.04 4.06
CA ALA A 36 4.25 23.00 3.01
C ALA A 36 4.09 22.30 1.64
N LYS A 37 5.01 21.37 1.33
CA LYS A 37 4.95 20.55 0.10
C LYS A 37 3.67 19.71 0.04
N ILE A 38 3.28 19.07 1.14
CA ILE A 38 2.03 18.29 1.20
C ILE A 38 0.80 19.20 1.06
N SER A 39 0.82 20.38 1.66
CA SER A 39 -0.30 21.33 1.60
C SER A 39 -0.47 21.98 0.22
N ALA A 40 0.59 22.00 -0.58
CA ALA A 40 0.57 22.53 -1.95
C ALA A 40 0.02 21.54 -2.98
N ILE A 41 -0.21 20.26 -2.61
CA ILE A 41 -0.72 19.25 -3.55
C ILE A 41 -2.17 19.58 -3.91
N THR A 42 -2.45 19.65 -5.21
CA THR A 42 -3.79 19.92 -5.74
C THR A 42 -4.54 18.63 -6.10
N ALA A 43 -5.86 18.72 -6.28
CA ALA A 43 -6.67 17.60 -6.77
C ALA A 43 -6.21 17.11 -8.15
N ASP A 44 -5.81 18.04 -9.03
CA ASP A 44 -5.30 17.74 -10.37
C ASP A 44 -3.99 16.95 -10.31
N ASP A 45 -3.10 17.28 -9.37
CA ASP A 45 -1.86 16.52 -9.16
C ASP A 45 -2.14 15.08 -8.72
N VAL A 46 -3.14 14.89 -7.85
CA VAL A 46 -3.56 13.55 -7.42
C VAL A 46 -4.16 12.77 -8.58
N GLN A 47 -5.02 13.39 -9.38
CA GLN A 47 -5.62 12.75 -10.56
C GLN A 47 -4.57 12.35 -11.59
N ARG A 48 -3.58 13.23 -11.86
CA ARG A 48 -2.47 12.95 -12.77
C ARG A 48 -1.62 11.76 -12.28
N CYS A 49 -1.31 11.71 -10.99
CA CYS A 49 -0.56 10.60 -10.40
C CYS A 49 -1.37 9.30 -10.44
N ALA A 50 -2.67 9.35 -10.15
CA ALA A 50 -3.55 8.20 -10.25
C ALA A 50 -3.57 7.62 -11.67
N GLN A 51 -3.77 8.46 -12.69
CA GLN A 51 -3.75 8.03 -14.09
C GLN A 51 -2.40 7.43 -14.53
N LYS A 52 -1.29 7.91 -13.95
CA LYS A 52 0.06 7.43 -14.30
C LYS A 52 0.40 6.08 -13.66
N TYR A 53 0.03 5.88 -12.40
CA TYR A 53 0.51 4.74 -11.61
C TYR A 53 -0.57 3.69 -11.33
N ILE A 54 -1.85 4.05 -11.38
CA ILE A 54 -2.96 3.10 -11.24
C ILE A 54 -3.40 2.73 -12.66
N ASN A 55 -2.90 1.61 -13.14
CA ASN A 55 -3.37 1.01 -14.38
C ASN A 55 -4.39 -0.10 -14.04
N PRO A 56 -5.70 0.12 -14.29
CA PRO A 56 -6.75 -0.86 -14.01
C PRO A 56 -6.52 -2.22 -14.67
N ASP A 57 -5.89 -2.24 -15.84
CA ASP A 57 -5.67 -3.45 -16.63
C ASP A 57 -4.62 -4.39 -16.04
N THR A 58 -3.75 -3.87 -15.15
CA THR A 58 -2.66 -4.64 -14.51
C THR A 58 -2.81 -4.73 -13.00
N ILE A 59 -4.01 -4.49 -12.46
CA ILE A 59 -4.25 -4.58 -11.01
C ILE A 59 -4.26 -6.04 -10.58
N GLN A 60 -3.44 -6.35 -9.57
CA GLN A 60 -3.47 -7.64 -8.90
C GLN A 60 -4.31 -7.54 -7.62
N VAL A 61 -5.36 -8.35 -7.54
CA VAL A 61 -6.21 -8.45 -6.36
C VAL A 61 -5.83 -9.71 -5.58
N VAL A 62 -5.33 -9.52 -4.37
CA VAL A 62 -4.94 -10.62 -3.47
C VAL A 62 -5.91 -10.65 -2.29
N ALA A 63 -6.55 -11.79 -2.08
CA ALA A 63 -7.43 -12.03 -0.94
C ALA A 63 -6.93 -13.23 -0.14
N VAL A 64 -6.87 -13.08 1.17
CA VAL A 64 -6.40 -14.12 2.10
C VAL A 64 -7.58 -14.60 2.94
N GLY A 65 -7.91 -15.89 2.87
CA GLY A 65 -8.98 -16.50 3.66
C GLY A 65 -9.50 -17.81 3.05
N GLU A 66 -10.76 -18.17 3.37
CA GLU A 66 -11.40 -19.38 2.85
C GLU A 66 -11.64 -19.28 1.34
N ALA A 67 -10.81 -19.97 0.54
CA ALA A 67 -10.87 -19.94 -0.91
C ALA A 67 -12.26 -20.27 -1.48
N ALA A 68 -13.02 -21.17 -0.84
CA ALA A 68 -14.37 -21.55 -1.29
C ALA A 68 -15.38 -20.39 -1.20
N LYS A 69 -15.28 -19.52 -0.19
CA LYS A 69 -16.17 -18.36 -0.02
C LYS A 69 -15.72 -17.17 -0.86
N ILE A 70 -14.41 -17.02 -1.02
CA ILE A 70 -13.80 -15.85 -1.66
C ILE A 70 -13.78 -15.98 -3.19
N LYS A 71 -13.59 -17.20 -3.72
CA LYS A 71 -13.51 -17.44 -5.16
C LYS A 71 -14.75 -16.95 -5.92
N ALA A 72 -15.95 -17.25 -5.42
CA ALA A 72 -17.21 -16.81 -6.04
C ALA A 72 -17.36 -15.28 -6.10
N MET A 73 -16.71 -14.55 -5.19
CA MET A 73 -16.71 -13.09 -5.19
C MET A 73 -15.65 -12.52 -6.14
N LEU A 74 -14.48 -13.17 -6.23
CA LEU A 74 -13.36 -12.74 -7.07
C LEU A 74 -13.49 -13.12 -8.55
N GLU A 75 -14.25 -14.17 -8.88
CA GLU A 75 -14.56 -14.57 -10.26
C GLU A 75 -15.23 -13.44 -11.07
N LYS A 76 -15.87 -12.47 -10.39
CA LYS A 76 -16.44 -11.27 -11.01
C LYS A 76 -15.39 -10.29 -11.54
N PHE A 77 -14.16 -10.37 -11.03
CA PHE A 77 -13.08 -9.44 -11.32
C PHE A 77 -11.98 -10.05 -12.21
N GLY A 78 -12.02 -11.37 -12.47
CA GLY A 78 -11.11 -12.03 -13.40
C GLY A 78 -10.84 -13.50 -13.08
N THR A 79 -9.85 -14.06 -13.76
CA THR A 79 -9.36 -15.43 -13.50
C THR A 79 -8.75 -15.50 -12.10
N VAL A 80 -9.29 -16.38 -11.25
CA VAL A 80 -8.83 -16.56 -9.86
C VAL A 80 -7.87 -17.74 -9.77
N GLU A 81 -6.62 -17.44 -9.42
CA GLU A 81 -5.62 -18.45 -9.07
C GLU A 81 -5.58 -18.64 -7.55
N VAL A 82 -5.61 -19.89 -7.10
CA VAL A 82 -5.62 -20.22 -5.66
C VAL A 82 -4.24 -20.72 -5.26
N TYR A 83 -3.63 -20.03 -4.30
CA TYR A 83 -2.34 -20.38 -3.73
C TYR A 83 -2.53 -20.86 -2.28
N ASP A 84 -1.78 -21.90 -1.89
CA ASP A 84 -1.70 -22.33 -0.50
C ASP A 84 -0.69 -21.49 0.32
N ILE A 85 -0.55 -21.81 1.62
CA ILE A 85 0.38 -21.14 2.53
C ILE A 85 1.86 -21.32 2.14
N GLU A 86 2.17 -22.27 1.25
CA GLU A 86 3.51 -22.52 0.74
C GLU A 86 3.76 -21.83 -0.62
N GLY A 87 2.77 -21.10 -1.15
CA GLY A 87 2.84 -20.43 -2.44
C GLY A 87 2.71 -21.35 -3.65
N LYS A 88 2.22 -22.58 -3.47
CA LYS A 88 1.99 -23.52 -4.59
C LYS A 88 0.57 -23.35 -5.15
N PRO A 89 0.38 -23.54 -6.47
CA PRO A 89 -0.95 -23.56 -7.06
C PRO A 89 -1.73 -24.75 -6.48
N ALA A 90 -2.70 -24.47 -5.64
CA ALA A 90 -3.49 -25.48 -4.95
C ALA A 90 -4.85 -25.61 -5.61
N ALA A 91 -5.20 -26.82 -6.04
CA ALA A 91 -6.57 -27.14 -6.40
C ALA A 91 -7.46 -26.87 -5.18
N LEU A 92 -8.57 -26.14 -5.40
CA LEU A 92 -9.55 -25.79 -4.36
C LEU A 92 -9.76 -26.96 -3.41
N LYS A 93 -9.30 -26.81 -2.17
CA LYS A 93 -9.63 -27.78 -1.13
C LYS A 93 -11.15 -27.73 -0.95
N PRO A 94 -11.87 -28.85 -1.12
CA PRO A 94 -13.32 -28.85 -0.96
C PRO A 94 -13.65 -28.28 0.41
N ALA A 95 -14.66 -27.41 0.46
CA ALA A 95 -15.17 -26.88 1.71
C ALA A 95 -15.40 -28.04 2.67
N ALA A 96 -14.75 -28.01 3.84
CA ALA A 96 -15.03 -28.96 4.89
C ALA A 96 -16.52 -28.80 5.24
N THR A 97 -17.29 -29.85 4.94
CA THR A 97 -18.71 -29.98 5.25
C THR A 97 -18.89 -29.87 6.78
N PRO A 98 -19.94 -29.19 7.27
CA PRO A 98 -20.23 -29.06 8.70
C PRO A 98 -20.46 -30.40 9.41
#